data_AF-A0A1V4YXV3-F1
#
_entry.id   AF-A0A1V4YXV3-F1
#
_cell.length_a   1.000
_cell.length_b   1.000
_cell.length_c   1.000
_cell.angle_alpha   90.00
_cell.angle_beta   90.00
_cell.angle_gamma   90.00
#
_symmetry.space_group_name_H-M   'P 1'
#
loop_
_entity.id
_entity.type
_entity.pdbx_description
1 polymer ?
#
loop_
_entity_poly.entity_id
_entity_poly.type
_entity_poly.pdbx_seq_one_letter_code
_entity_poly.pdbx_strand_id
1 'polypeptide(L)'
;MASLIGEKYGKRKYNITGDTKSLEGSLSMFLVLIVTLGIVLGYYHAIPSNYWVIVAVAMVATVFEGITPKGLDNLSACFSAVIIYLLLVGL
;
A
#
# COMPACT_ATOMS: atom_id res chain seq x y z
N MET A 1 8.04 3.99 1.39
CA MET A 1 8.95 3.24 0.49
C MET A 1 8.81 3.68 -0.96
N ALA A 2 7.60 3.96 -1.44
CA ALA A 2 7.35 4.36 -2.83
C ALA A 2 8.26 5.48 -3.36
N SER A 3 8.32 6.64 -2.68
CA SER A 3 9.20 7.74 -3.11
C SER A 3 10.69 7.39 -3.03
N LEU A 4 11.16 6.71 -1.97
CA LEU A 4 12.57 6.31 -1.84
C LEU A 4 13.05 5.42 -2.99
N ILE A 5 12.27 4.39 -3.33
CA ILE A 5 12.61 3.50 -4.44
C ILE A 5 12.32 4.17 -5.78
N GLY A 6 11.23 4.94 -5.87
CA GLY A 6 10.81 5.57 -7.10
C GLY A 6 11.73 6.70 -7.57
N GLU A 7 12.29 7.48 -6.65
CA GLU A 7 13.28 8.51 -6.97
C GLU A 7 14.63 7.89 -7.35
N LYS A 8 15.04 6.82 -6.67
CA LYS A 8 16.36 6.20 -6.88
C LYS A 8 16.41 5.22 -8.05
N TYR A 9 15.34 4.46 -8.28
CA TYR A 9 15.30 3.34 -9.24
C TYR A 9 14.12 3.41 -10.22
N GLY A 10 13.23 4.39 -10.08
CA GLY A 10 12.03 4.49 -10.92
C GLY A 10 12.36 4.82 -12.37
N LYS A 11 11.99 3.91 -13.29
CA LYS A 11 12.15 4.08 -14.73
C LYS A 11 10.80 4.35 -15.39
N ARG A 12 9.77 3.62 -14.96
CA ARG A 12 8.40 3.76 -15.50
C ARG A 12 7.63 4.77 -14.66
N LYS A 13 7.78 6.04 -15.02
CA LYS A 13 7.12 7.15 -14.33
C LYS A 13 5.69 7.35 -14.83
N TYR A 14 4.82 7.79 -13.94
CA TYR A 14 3.44 8.19 -14.23
C TYR A 14 3.07 9.40 -13.39
N ASN A 15 2.09 10.16 -13.85
CA ASN A 15 1.61 11.36 -13.17
C ASN A 15 0.09 11.46 -13.36
N ILE A 16 -0.66 11.18 -12.28
CA ILE A 16 -2.13 11.17 -12.29
C ILE A 16 -2.69 12.44 -11.63
N THR A 17 -2.01 12.96 -10.61
CA THR A 17 -2.49 14.06 -9.75
C THR A 17 -1.51 15.22 -9.63
N GLY A 18 -0.65 15.42 -10.63
CA GLY A 18 0.38 16.45 -10.65
C GLY A 18 1.70 16.03 -10.00
N ASP A 19 1.72 14.94 -9.21
CA ASP A 19 2.93 14.37 -8.63
C ASP A 19 3.49 13.23 -9.49
N THR A 20 4.81 13.21 -9.69
CA THR A 20 5.45 12.20 -10.53
C THR A 20 5.85 10.99 -9.70
N LYS A 21 5.14 9.88 -9.90
CA LYS A 21 5.38 8.60 -9.24
C LYS A 21 6.00 7.60 -10.21
N SER A 22 6.41 6.44 -9.71
CA SER A 22 6.92 5.36 -10.57
C SER A 22 6.31 4.01 -10.22
N LEU A 23 6.16 3.16 -11.23
CA LEU A 23 5.64 1.81 -11.05
C LEU A 23 6.55 0.97 -10.15
N GLU A 24 7.87 1.19 -10.24
CA GLU A 24 8.84 0.51 -9.37
C GLU A 24 8.68 0.94 -7.90
N GLY A 25 8.40 2.23 -7.66
CA GLY A 25 8.06 2.75 -6.34
C GLY A 25 6.80 2.09 -5.79
N SER A 26 5.71 2.07 -6.55
CA SER A 26 4.45 1.45 -6.13
C SER A 26 4.60 -0.06 -5.90
N LEU A 27 5.32 -0.78 -6.77
CA LEU A 27 5.61 -2.22 -6.56
C LEU A 27 6.40 -2.45 -5.26
N SER A 28 7.37 -1.59 -4.97
CA SER A 28 8.14 -1.69 -3.73
C SER A 28 7.26 -1.49 -2.48
N MET A 29 6.34 -0.52 -2.53
CA MET A 29 5.40 -0.29 -1.44
C MET A 29 4.47 -1.48 -1.24
N PHE A 30 3.91 -2.02 -2.32
CA PHE A 30 3.05 -3.20 -2.27
C PHE A 30 3.74 -4.39 -1.59
N LEU A 31 4.97 -4.72 -2.00
CA LEU A 31 5.72 -5.83 -1.42
C LEU A 31 6.09 -5.59 0.05
N VAL A 32 6.53 -4.38 0.38
CA VAL A 32 6.85 -4.02 1.77
C VAL A 32 5.60 -4.08 2.66
N LEU A 33 4.44 -3.64 2.16
CA LEU A 33 3.18 -3.73 2.89
C LEU A 33 2.79 -5.17 3.18
N ILE A 34 2.91 -6.09 2.22
CA ILE A 34 2.63 -7.52 2.46
C ILE A 34 3.49 -8.05 3.62
N VAL A 35 4.79 -7.78 3.58
CA VAL A 35 5.73 -8.27 4.61
C VAL A 35 5.45 -7.63 5.96
N THR A 36 5.32 -6.30 6.01
CA THR A 36 5.11 -5.57 7.26
C THR A 36 3.76 -5.87 7.90
N LEU A 37 2.68 -5.96 7.11
CA LEU A 37 1.37 -6.41 7.61
C LEU A 37 1.43 -7.83 8.15
N GLY A 38 2.10 -8.75 7.45
CA GLY A 38 2.30 -10.12 7.94
C GLY A 38 3.03 -10.16 9.28
N ILE A 39 4.10 -9.38 9.43
CA ILE A 39 4.86 -9.28 10.69
C ILE A 39 3.99 -8.68 11.81
N VAL A 40 3.31 -7.56 11.55
CA VAL A 40 2.52 -6.85 12.56
C VAL A 40 1.33 -7.70 13.01
N LEU A 41 0.57 -8.27 12.07
CA LEU A 41 -0.57 -9.13 12.40
C LEU A 41 -0.12 -10.42 13.08
N GLY A 42 1.03 -10.98 12.70
CA GLY A 42 1.64 -12.12 13.38
C GLY A 42 2.01 -11.81 14.82
N TYR A 43 2.65 -10.66 15.07
CA TYR A 43 3.02 -10.21 16.41
C TYR A 43 1.81 -10.08 17.35
N TYR A 44 0.69 -9.55 16.84
CA TYR A 44 -0.54 -9.41 17.60
C TYR A 44 -1.45 -10.65 17.59
N HIS A 45 -0.99 -11.78 17.02
CA HIS A 45 -1.81 -12.99 16.85
C HIS A 45 -3.17 -12.71 16.17
N ALA A 46 -3.18 -11.74 15.25
CA ALA A 46 -4.36 -11.22 14.55
C ALA A 46 -4.32 -11.52 13.03
N ILE A 47 -3.57 -12.54 12.62
CA ILE A 47 -3.53 -12.95 11.21
C ILE A 47 -4.94 -13.44 10.80
N PRO A 48 -5.54 -12.88 9.73
CA PRO A 48 -6.83 -13.35 9.22
C PRO A 48 -6.75 -14.81 8.78
N SER A 49 -7.85 -15.56 8.96
CA SER A 49 -7.96 -16.93 8.47
C SER A 49 -7.77 -17.03 6.95
N ASN A 50 -8.15 -15.99 6.23
CA ASN A 50 -7.90 -15.83 4.81
C ASN A 50 -6.68 -14.93 4.55
N TYR A 51 -5.54 -15.53 4.18
CA TYR A 51 -4.31 -14.80 3.88
C TYR A 51 -4.42 -13.82 2.70
N TRP A 52 -5.41 -14.00 1.81
CA TRP A 52 -5.67 -13.06 0.71
C TRP A 52 -6.03 -11.65 1.20
N VAL A 53 -6.52 -11.51 2.43
CA VAL A 53 -6.83 -10.21 3.03
C VAL A 53 -5.59 -9.31 3.05
N ILE A 54 -4.42 -9.84 3.42
CA ILE A 54 -3.18 -9.06 3.50
C ILE A 54 -2.79 -8.53 2.11
N VAL A 55 -2.92 -9.37 1.08
CA VAL A 55 -2.61 -9.01 -0.31
C VAL A 55 -3.58 -7.94 -0.81
N ALA A 56 -4.87 -8.09 -0.54
CA ALA A 56 -5.89 -7.13 -0.94
C ALA A 56 -5.69 -5.77 -0.25
N VAL A 57 -5.40 -5.77 1.05
CA VAL A 57 -5.08 -4.56 1.82
C VAL A 57 -3.87 -3.83 1.24
N ALA A 58 -2.77 -4.56 1.02
CA ALA A 58 -1.57 -3.99 0.44
C ALA A 58 -1.82 -3.42 -0.96
N MET A 59 -2.61 -4.12 -1.80
CA MET A 59 -2.93 -3.68 -3.15
C MET A 59 -3.75 -2.39 -3.15
N VAL A 60 -4.85 -2.36 -2.39
CA VAL A 60 -5.73 -1.18 -2.32
C VAL A 60 -4.98 0.03 -1.76
N ALA A 61 -4.22 -0.15 -0.68
CA ALA A 61 -3.40 0.92 -0.11
C ALA A 61 -2.39 1.49 -1.12
N THR A 62 -1.75 0.62 -1.91
CA THR A 62 -0.79 1.03 -2.95
C THR A 62 -1.49 1.77 -4.10
N VAL A 63 -2.70 1.34 -4.50
CA VAL A 63 -3.48 2.04 -5.53
C VAL A 63 -3.85 3.44 -5.05
N PHE A 64 -4.39 3.57 -3.83
CA PHE A 64 -4.75 4.87 -3.26
C PHE A 64 -3.55 5.79 -3.10
N GLU A 65 -2.41 5.25 -2.66
CA GLU A 65 -1.14 5.99 -2.68
C GLU A 65 -0.84 6.52 -4.08
N GLY A 66 -0.88 5.67 -5.11
CA GLY A 66 -0.54 6.04 -6.48
C GLY A 66 -1.45 7.06 -7.15
N ILE A 67 -2.74 7.11 -6.78
CA ILE A 67 -3.74 8.00 -7.40
C ILE A 67 -4.03 9.28 -6.59
N THR A 68 -3.30 9.52 -5.51
CA THR A 68 -3.52 10.66 -4.61
C THR A 68 -2.36 11.64 -4.70
N PRO A 69 -2.61 12.96 -4.64
CA PRO A 69 -1.55 13.98 -4.69
C PRO A 69 -0.58 13.87 -3.51
N LYS A 70 0.65 14.32 -3.77
CA LYS A 70 1.74 14.37 -2.80
C LYS A 70 1.29 15.02 -1.50
N GLY A 71 1.52 14.34 -0.37
CA GLY A 71 1.16 14.82 0.96
C GLY A 71 -0.18 14.29 1.47
N LEU A 72 -1.12 13.97 0.60
CA LEU A 72 -2.35 13.24 0.96
C LEU A 72 -2.23 11.74 0.71
N ASP A 73 -1.30 11.32 -0.13
CA ASP A 73 -1.07 9.95 -0.57
C ASP A 73 -0.87 8.96 0.58
N ASN A 74 0.01 9.27 1.54
CA ASN A 74 0.20 8.41 2.71
C ASN A 74 -1.08 8.29 3.56
N LEU A 75 -1.83 9.38 3.71
CA LEU A 75 -3.07 9.39 4.49
C LEU A 75 -4.15 8.55 3.81
N SER A 76 -4.31 8.70 2.49
CA SER A 76 -5.23 7.91 1.68
C SER A 76 -4.89 6.41 1.71
N ALA A 77 -3.60 6.06 1.70
CA ALA A 77 -3.14 4.69 1.80
C ALA A 77 -3.49 4.07 3.16
N CYS A 78 -3.27 4.81 4.26
CA CYS A 78 -3.63 4.36 5.61
C CYS A 78 -5.15 4.13 5.75
N PHE A 79 -5.98 5.10 5.36
CA PHE A 79 -7.43 4.96 5.47
C PHE A 79 -7.96 3.82 4.59
N SER A 80 -7.51 3.75 3.34
CA SER A 80 -7.96 2.68 2.43
C SER A 80 -7.53 1.30 2.92
N ALA A 81 -6.34 1.15 3.52
CA ALA A 81 -5.88 -0.08 4.13
C ALA A 81 -6.79 -0.54 5.29
N VAL A 82 -7.16 0.37 6.19
CA VAL A 82 -8.04 0.05 7.32
C VAL A 82 -9.45 -0.30 6.83
N ILE A 83 -10.01 0.51 5.93
CA ILE A 83 -11.36 0.29 5.39
C ILE A 83 -11.45 -1.09 4.73
N ILE A 84 -10.52 -1.44 3.84
CA ILE A 84 -10.58 -2.73 3.15
C ILE A 84 -10.30 -3.90 4.09
N TYR A 85 -9.45 -3.73 5.10
CA TYR A 85 -9.22 -4.76 6.11
C TYR A 85 -10.52 -5.07 6.88
N LEU A 86 -11.21 -4.05 7.38
CA LEU A 86 -12.47 -4.22 8.12
C LEU A 86 -13.54 -4.90 7.27
N LEU A 87 -13.74 -4.40 6.04
CA LEU A 87 -14.71 -4.98 5.09
C LEU A 87 -14.44 -6.46 4.79
N LEU A 88 -13.17 -6.86 4.70
CA LEU A 88 -12.81 -8.25 4.37
C LEU A 88 -12.81 -9.21 5.56
N VAL A 89 -12.59 -8.71 6.78
CA VAL A 89 -12.63 -9.51 8.01
C VAL A 89 -14.06 -9.63 8.57
N GLY A 90 -15.02 -8.90 7.99
CA GLY A 90 -16.44 -9.01 8.33
C GLY A 90 -16.85 -8.07 9.46
N LEU A 91 -16.19 -6.92 9.56
CA LEU A 91 -16.63 -5.78 10.36
C LEU A 91 -17.39 -4.77 9.51
#